data_AF-A0A947DJC4-F1
#
_entry.id   AF-A0A947DJC4-F1
#
_cell.length_a   1.000
_cell.length_b   1.000
_cell.length_c   1.000
_cell.angle_alpha   90.00
_cell.angle_beta   90.00
_cell.angle_gamma   90.00
#
_symmetry.space_group_name_H-M   'P 1'
#
loop_
_entity.id
_entity.type
_entity.pdbx_description
1 polymer ?
#
loop_
_entity_poly.entity_id
_entity_poly.type
_entity_poly.pdbx_seq_one_letter_code
_entity_poly.pdbx_strand_id
1 'polypeptide(L)'
;MDPFERRFGLKRSKLPAAVRAAVDTLMAETAMLAQENADLAEQAALAQGLADRDPLVPLYNRRALVRELQRVISYVGRYKTQAAVIFVDMDGFKAINDQFGHAVGDAALAHVARLLLVQVRDSDIVGRIGGDEFAVVLANAAPDEARRKADWLAAIIAATPFSFEGVTHPLSASVGVHAFAGDDTRAEEADALLARADEAMYAAKHAARMRIAANQA
;
A
#
# COMPACT_ATOMS: atom_id res chain seq x y z
N MET A 1 -0.38 -44.89 -9.71
CA MET A 1 -0.99 -45.33 -8.44
C MET A 1 -2.33 -44.65 -8.28
N ASP A 2 -3.40 -45.43 -8.08
CA ASP A 2 -4.76 -44.94 -7.85
C ASP A 2 -4.79 -43.95 -6.66
N PRO A 3 -5.37 -42.75 -6.82
CA PRO A 3 -5.52 -41.78 -5.73
C PRO A 3 -6.20 -42.34 -4.48
N PHE A 4 -7.17 -43.25 -4.66
CA PHE A 4 -7.85 -43.94 -3.57
C PHE A 4 -6.88 -44.82 -2.78
N GLU A 5 -6.10 -45.65 -3.48
CA GLU A 5 -5.14 -46.56 -2.85
C GLU A 5 -4.03 -45.79 -2.12
N ARG A 6 -3.59 -44.65 -2.66
CA ARG A 6 -2.61 -43.77 -2.00
C ARG A 6 -3.13 -43.13 -0.73
N ARG A 7 -4.41 -42.74 -0.70
CA ARG A 7 -4.99 -42.00 0.43
C ARG A 7 -5.51 -42.92 1.53
N PHE A 8 -5.99 -44.10 1.19
CA PHE A 8 -6.63 -45.03 2.14
C PHE A 8 -5.87 -46.33 2.36
N GLY A 9 -4.80 -46.60 1.61
CA GLY A 9 -3.99 -47.83 1.76
C GLY A 9 -4.72 -49.13 1.39
N LEU A 10 -5.90 -49.03 0.78
CA LEU A 10 -6.77 -50.15 0.44
C LEU A 10 -6.88 -50.30 -1.07
N LYS A 11 -6.76 -51.53 -1.58
CA LYS A 11 -6.97 -51.81 -3.01
C LYS A 11 -8.43 -51.63 -3.40
N ARG A 12 -8.71 -50.68 -4.29
CA ARG A 12 -10.08 -50.33 -4.73
C ARG A 12 -10.82 -51.53 -5.33
N SER A 13 -10.09 -52.42 -6.01
CA SER A 13 -10.63 -53.66 -6.58
C SER A 13 -11.15 -54.68 -5.55
N LYS A 14 -10.75 -54.58 -4.27
CA LYS A 14 -11.20 -55.49 -3.20
C LYS A 14 -12.51 -55.08 -2.54
N LEU A 15 -13.02 -53.88 -2.81
CA LEU A 15 -14.29 -53.39 -2.24
C LEU A 15 -15.49 -54.03 -2.96
N PRO A 16 -16.66 -54.21 -2.32
CA PRO A 16 -17.88 -54.66 -2.99
C PRO A 16 -18.27 -53.73 -4.15
N ALA A 17 -18.91 -54.27 -5.20
CA ALA A 17 -19.23 -53.51 -6.42
C ALA A 17 -20.03 -52.23 -6.16
N ALA A 18 -21.05 -52.30 -5.29
CA ALA A 18 -21.86 -51.14 -4.89
C ALA A 18 -21.03 -50.09 -4.13
N VAL A 19 -20.09 -50.53 -3.28
CA VAL A 19 -19.21 -49.65 -2.52
C VAL A 19 -18.18 -48.97 -3.43
N ARG A 20 -17.63 -49.69 -4.42
CA ARG A 20 -16.76 -49.09 -5.45
C ARG A 20 -17.49 -48.01 -6.23
N ALA A 21 -18.69 -48.32 -6.74
CA ALA A 21 -19.47 -47.34 -7.49
C ALA A 21 -19.77 -46.07 -6.66
N ALA A 22 -20.15 -46.22 -5.39
CA ALA A 22 -20.38 -45.08 -4.50
C ALA A 22 -19.10 -44.26 -4.24
N VAL A 23 -17.96 -44.92 -4.03
CA VAL A 23 -16.65 -44.26 -3.87
C VAL A 23 -16.24 -43.54 -5.15
N ASP A 24 -16.48 -44.13 -6.32
CA ASP A 24 -16.17 -43.53 -7.61
C ASP A 24 -16.99 -42.24 -7.83
N THR A 25 -18.29 -42.27 -7.53
CA THR A 25 -19.16 -41.08 -7.57
C THR A 25 -18.69 -40.00 -6.59
N LEU A 26 -18.43 -40.35 -5.33
CA LEU A 26 -17.97 -39.39 -4.31
C LEU A 26 -16.59 -38.81 -4.65
N MET A 27 -15.69 -39.59 -5.25
CA MET A 27 -14.39 -39.08 -5.70
C MET A 27 -14.53 -38.13 -6.88
N ALA A 28 -15.46 -38.39 -7.79
CA ALA A 28 -15.75 -37.47 -8.89
C ALA A 28 -16.37 -36.15 -8.37
N GLU A 29 -17.34 -36.24 -7.46
CA GLU A 29 -17.95 -35.06 -6.82
C GLU A 29 -16.93 -34.23 -6.04
N THR A 30 -16.08 -34.87 -5.23
CA THR A 30 -15.04 -34.16 -4.46
C THR A 30 -13.98 -33.51 -5.36
N ALA A 31 -13.65 -34.14 -6.50
CA ALA A 31 -12.76 -33.53 -7.49
C ALA A 31 -13.41 -32.30 -8.17
N MET A 32 -14.70 -32.39 -8.52
CA MET A 32 -15.43 -31.25 -9.09
C MET A 32 -15.54 -30.08 -8.10
N LEU A 33 -15.92 -30.35 -6.85
CA LEU A 33 -16.00 -29.33 -5.79
C LEU A 33 -14.64 -28.70 -5.49
N ALA A 34 -13.55 -29.48 -5.55
CA ALA A 34 -12.20 -28.95 -5.37
C ALA A 34 -11.81 -28.00 -6.52
N GLN A 35 -12.20 -28.31 -7.75
CA GLN A 35 -11.97 -27.45 -8.90
C GLN A 35 -12.78 -26.15 -8.80
N GLU A 36 -14.07 -26.24 -8.47
CA GLU A 36 -14.94 -25.08 -8.31
C GLU A 36 -14.44 -24.13 -7.19
N ASN A 37 -13.97 -24.69 -6.06
CA ASN A 37 -13.34 -23.88 -5.02
C ASN A 37 -12.06 -23.19 -5.47
N ALA A 38 -11.25 -23.83 -6.31
CA ALA A 38 -10.04 -23.22 -6.86
C ALA A 38 -10.37 -22.06 -7.79
N ASP A 39 -11.35 -22.24 -8.69
CA ASP A 39 -11.81 -21.22 -9.62
C ASP A 39 -12.42 -20.02 -8.86
N LEU A 40 -13.25 -20.27 -7.84
CA LEU A 40 -13.80 -19.23 -6.97
C LEU A 40 -12.71 -18.48 -6.19
N ALA A 41 -11.68 -19.18 -5.71
CA ALA A 41 -10.55 -18.57 -5.02
C ALA A 41 -9.74 -17.66 -5.97
N GLU A 42 -9.54 -18.09 -7.22
CA GLU A 42 -8.89 -17.27 -8.25
C GLU A 42 -9.69 -16.03 -8.60
N GLN A 43 -11.00 -16.17 -8.82
CA GLN A 43 -11.90 -15.03 -9.06
C GLN A 43 -11.92 -14.06 -7.88
N ALA A 44 -11.94 -14.58 -6.65
CA ALA A 44 -11.85 -13.76 -5.45
C ALA A 44 -10.50 -13.01 -5.38
N ALA A 45 -9.39 -13.66 -5.71
CA ALA A 45 -8.07 -13.03 -5.75
C ALA A 45 -7.99 -11.91 -6.80
N LEU A 46 -8.56 -12.12 -7.99
CA LEU A 46 -8.64 -11.09 -9.03
C LEU A 46 -9.52 -9.90 -8.59
N ALA A 47 -10.68 -10.18 -7.99
CA ALA A 47 -11.55 -9.15 -7.43
C ALA A 47 -10.87 -8.37 -6.30
N GLN A 48 -10.07 -9.03 -5.46
CA GLN A 48 -9.29 -8.35 -4.44
C GLN A 48 -8.17 -7.48 -5.03
N GLY A 49 -7.50 -7.92 -6.09
CA GLY A 49 -6.48 -7.13 -6.78
C GLY A 49 -7.02 -5.82 -7.37
N LEU A 50 -8.25 -5.83 -7.91
CA LEU A 50 -8.96 -4.62 -8.32
C LEU A 50 -9.38 -3.74 -7.13
N ALA A 51 -9.63 -4.35 -5.97
CA ALA A 51 -10.02 -3.67 -4.75
C ALA A 51 -8.83 -3.16 -3.90
N ASP A 52 -7.59 -3.29 -4.38
CA ASP A 52 -6.39 -2.86 -3.69
C ASP A 52 -5.81 -1.54 -4.23
N ARG A 53 -6.34 -1.06 -5.35
CA ARG A 53 -5.94 0.22 -5.94
C ARG A 53 -6.86 1.35 -5.50
N ASP A 54 -6.31 2.55 -5.47
CA ASP A 54 -7.11 3.76 -5.31
C ASP A 54 -7.92 4.01 -6.60
N PRO A 55 -9.20 4.42 -6.51
CA PRO A 55 -10.03 4.62 -7.70
C PRO A 55 -9.61 5.82 -8.55
N LEU A 56 -8.86 6.78 -7.99
CA LEU A 56 -8.49 8.02 -8.69
C LEU A 56 -7.04 8.00 -9.21
N VAL A 57 -6.14 7.33 -8.48
CA VAL A 57 -4.70 7.36 -8.77
C VAL A 57 -4.12 5.95 -8.85
N PRO A 58 -3.03 5.71 -9.62
CA PRO A 58 -2.45 4.39 -9.80
C PRO A 58 -1.63 3.90 -8.59
N LEU A 59 -2.13 4.14 -7.37
CA LEU A 59 -1.49 3.78 -6.11
C LEU A 59 -2.26 2.67 -5.41
N TYR A 60 -1.65 2.09 -4.37
CA TYR A 60 -2.42 1.30 -3.42
C TYR A 60 -3.43 2.20 -2.69
N ASN A 61 -4.62 1.67 -2.40
CA ASN A 61 -5.51 2.32 -1.43
C ASN A 61 -5.03 2.06 0.00
N ARG A 62 -5.60 2.77 0.97
CA ARG A 62 -5.25 2.66 2.40
C ARG A 62 -5.22 1.21 2.88
N ARG A 63 -6.25 0.41 2.55
CA ARG A 63 -6.36 -0.98 3.00
C ARG A 63 -5.20 -1.83 2.48
N ALA A 64 -4.88 -1.72 1.20
CA ALA A 64 -3.77 -2.44 0.61
C ALA A 64 -2.43 -1.97 1.16
N LEU A 65 -2.22 -0.66 1.29
CA LEU A 65 -1.00 -0.09 1.88
C LEU A 65 -0.73 -0.63 3.29
N VAL A 66 -1.73 -0.60 4.17
CA VAL A 66 -1.61 -1.11 5.55
C VAL A 66 -1.21 -2.58 5.56
N ARG A 67 -1.83 -3.40 4.69
CA ARG A 67 -1.50 -4.81 4.55
C ARG A 67 -0.07 -5.02 4.05
N GLU A 68 0.37 -4.27 3.03
CA GLU A 68 1.74 -4.38 2.53
C GLU A 68 2.78 -3.88 3.56
N LEU A 69 2.47 -2.81 4.29
CA LEU A 69 3.30 -2.34 5.40
C LEU A 69 3.42 -3.41 6.49
N GLN A 70 2.34 -4.10 6.83
CA GLN A 70 2.40 -5.22 7.79
C GLN A 70 3.33 -6.36 7.33
N ARG A 71 3.39 -6.62 6.02
CA ARG A 71 4.35 -7.57 5.44
C ARG A 71 5.80 -7.06 5.59
N VAL A 72 6.04 -5.76 5.35
CA VAL A 72 7.36 -5.14 5.56
C VAL A 72 7.78 -5.22 7.02
N ILE A 73 6.89 -4.92 7.98
CA ILE A 73 7.15 -5.06 9.42
C ILE A 73 7.59 -6.48 9.77
N SER A 74 6.86 -7.48 9.25
CA SER A 74 7.17 -8.89 9.47
C SER A 74 8.54 -9.28 8.89
N TYR A 75 8.85 -8.77 7.69
CA TYR A 75 10.14 -8.98 7.04
C TYR A 75 11.29 -8.36 7.84
N VAL A 76 11.13 -7.11 8.26
CA VAL A 76 12.09 -6.36 9.07
C VAL A 76 12.36 -7.06 10.40
N GLY A 77 11.31 -7.51 11.10
CA GLY A 77 11.45 -8.25 12.36
C GLY A 77 12.17 -9.59 12.20
N ARG A 78 11.91 -10.31 11.10
CA ARG A 78 12.52 -11.63 10.83
C ARG A 78 13.99 -11.52 10.43
N TYR A 79 14.31 -10.60 9.52
CA TYR A 79 15.63 -10.49 8.92
C TYR A 79 16.52 -9.42 9.57
N LYS A 80 16.01 -8.73 10.60
CA LYS A 80 16.74 -7.69 11.34
C LYS A 80 17.28 -6.58 10.42
N THR A 81 16.46 -6.21 9.44
CA THR A 81 16.73 -5.09 8.53
C THR A 81 16.13 -3.80 9.10
N GLN A 82 16.12 -2.75 8.28
CA GLN A 82 15.51 -1.45 8.59
C GLN A 82 14.51 -1.08 7.50
N ALA A 83 13.54 -0.24 7.84
CA ALA A 83 12.60 0.33 6.88
C ALA A 83 12.09 1.67 7.41
N ALA A 84 11.39 2.42 6.56
CA ALA A 84 10.78 3.67 6.98
C ALA A 84 9.44 3.90 6.30
N VAL A 85 8.58 4.64 6.98
CA VAL A 85 7.36 5.23 6.44
C VAL A 85 7.58 6.72 6.28
N ILE A 86 7.27 7.24 5.09
CA ILE A 86 7.17 8.66 4.81
C ILE A 86 5.68 8.97 4.64
N PHE A 87 5.17 9.90 5.44
CA PHE A 87 3.84 10.47 5.28
C PHE A 87 3.95 11.77 4.50
N VAL A 88 3.03 12.00 3.55
CA VAL A 88 3.03 13.13 2.62
C VAL A 88 1.63 13.73 2.59
N ASP A 89 1.50 15.03 2.81
CA ASP A 89 0.23 15.76 2.77
C ASP A 89 0.39 17.00 1.87
N MET A 90 -0.52 17.19 0.91
CA MET A 90 -0.43 18.32 -0.02
C MET A 90 -0.85 19.62 0.65
N ASP A 91 0.00 20.64 0.59
CA ASP A 91 -0.33 21.90 1.24
C ASP A 91 -1.39 22.67 0.44
N GLY A 92 -2.45 23.09 1.12
CA GLY A 92 -3.46 23.97 0.52
C GLY A 92 -4.37 23.28 -0.50
N PHE A 93 -4.42 21.95 -0.53
CA PHE A 93 -5.24 21.20 -1.49
C PHE A 93 -6.72 21.61 -1.48
N LYS A 94 -7.29 21.86 -0.31
CA LYS A 94 -8.66 22.37 -0.20
C LYS A 94 -8.86 23.68 -0.96
N ALA A 95 -7.90 24.60 -0.90
CA ALA A 95 -7.98 25.87 -1.63
C ALA A 95 -7.92 25.66 -3.16
N ILE A 96 -7.18 24.65 -3.63
CA ILE A 96 -7.18 24.26 -5.05
C ILE A 96 -8.59 23.82 -5.48
N ASN A 97 -9.23 22.95 -4.69
CA ASN A 97 -10.61 22.50 -4.97
C ASN A 97 -11.60 23.66 -4.92
N ASP A 98 -11.53 24.50 -3.89
CA ASP A 98 -12.48 25.59 -3.68
C ASP A 98 -12.34 26.68 -4.78
N GLN A 99 -11.12 26.93 -5.27
CA GLN A 99 -10.83 27.96 -6.27
C GLN A 99 -11.01 27.49 -7.71
N PHE A 100 -10.62 26.25 -8.01
CA PHE A 100 -10.51 25.74 -9.38
C PHE A 100 -11.42 24.53 -9.67
N GLY A 101 -12.11 24.02 -8.65
CA GLY A 101 -13.02 22.88 -8.76
C GLY A 101 -12.35 21.52 -8.61
N HIS A 102 -13.16 20.50 -8.34
CA HIS A 102 -12.70 19.14 -8.05
C HIS A 102 -11.91 18.49 -9.18
N ALA A 103 -12.23 18.78 -10.45
CA ALA A 103 -11.48 18.22 -11.59
C ALA A 103 -9.99 18.64 -11.58
N VAL A 104 -9.71 19.87 -11.13
CA VAL A 104 -8.33 20.38 -11.00
C VAL A 104 -7.65 19.74 -9.79
N GLY A 105 -8.36 19.54 -8.69
CA GLY A 105 -7.86 18.78 -7.54
C GLY A 105 -7.53 17.32 -7.89
N ASP A 106 -8.40 16.66 -8.65
CA ASP A 106 -8.18 15.29 -9.13
C ASP A 106 -6.92 15.20 -10.01
N ALA A 107 -6.71 16.18 -10.89
CA ALA A 107 -5.50 16.28 -11.68
C ALA A 107 -4.25 16.52 -10.84
N ALA A 108 -4.35 17.33 -9.78
CA ALA A 108 -3.27 17.56 -8.83
C ALA A 108 -2.89 16.26 -8.09
N LEU A 109 -3.87 15.50 -7.59
CA LEU A 109 -3.67 14.20 -6.94
C LEU A 109 -3.00 13.20 -7.89
N ALA A 110 -3.50 13.11 -9.12
CA ALA A 110 -2.93 12.22 -10.13
C ALA A 110 -1.49 12.59 -10.50
N HIS A 111 -1.17 13.89 -10.52
CA HIS A 111 0.19 14.38 -10.76
C HIS A 111 1.14 14.00 -9.63
N VAL A 112 0.77 14.30 -8.38
CA VAL A 112 1.57 13.93 -7.20
C VAL A 112 1.77 12.42 -7.12
N ALA A 113 0.72 11.63 -7.33
CA ALA A 113 0.81 10.18 -7.33
C ALA A 113 1.84 9.64 -8.35
N ARG A 114 1.86 10.18 -9.57
CA ARG A 114 2.86 9.82 -10.58
C ARG A 114 4.26 10.23 -10.16
N LEU A 115 4.44 11.42 -9.61
CA LEU A 115 5.73 11.88 -9.10
C LEU A 115 6.25 10.95 -8.00
N LEU A 116 5.41 10.55 -7.05
CA LEU A 116 5.82 9.63 -6.00
C LEU A 116 6.28 8.29 -6.58
N LEU A 117 5.51 7.70 -7.52
CA LEU A 117 5.84 6.41 -8.13
C LEU A 117 7.18 6.41 -8.87
N VAL A 118 7.48 7.45 -9.65
CA VAL A 118 8.73 7.49 -10.44
C VAL A 118 9.97 7.79 -9.58
N GLN A 119 9.79 8.20 -8.32
CA GLN A 119 10.88 8.57 -7.42
C GLN A 119 11.24 7.47 -6.41
N VAL A 120 10.54 6.34 -6.43
CA VAL A 120 10.77 5.20 -5.53
C VAL A 120 11.23 3.96 -6.30
N ARG A 121 11.77 2.96 -5.59
CA ARG A 121 12.19 1.68 -6.19
C ARG A 121 10.99 0.75 -6.32
N ASP A 122 11.10 -0.28 -7.15
CA ASP A 122 10.05 -1.32 -7.29
C ASP A 122 9.76 -2.07 -5.97
N SER A 123 10.73 -2.10 -5.05
CA SER A 123 10.57 -2.69 -3.71
C SER A 123 9.80 -1.82 -2.74
N ASP A 124 9.64 -0.53 -3.05
CA ASP A 124 8.97 0.43 -2.20
C ASP A 124 7.47 0.42 -2.49
N ILE A 125 6.68 0.83 -1.50
CA ILE A 125 5.21 0.82 -1.61
C ILE A 125 4.72 2.24 -1.55
N VAL A 126 3.86 2.64 -2.48
CA VAL A 126 3.20 3.95 -2.48
C VAL A 126 1.69 3.74 -2.42
N GLY A 127 1.05 4.42 -1.47
CA GLY A 127 -0.40 4.36 -1.28
C GLY A 127 -1.01 5.72 -0.97
N ARG A 128 -2.28 5.87 -1.31
CA ARG A 128 -3.11 7.01 -0.88
C ARG A 128 -3.86 6.62 0.39
N ILE A 129 -3.73 7.45 1.43
CA ILE A 129 -4.39 7.23 2.72
C ILE A 129 -5.84 7.70 2.66
N GLY A 130 -6.05 8.88 2.09
CA GLY A 130 -7.36 9.51 1.92
C GLY A 130 -7.18 10.99 1.59
N GLY A 131 -8.18 11.63 0.97
CA GLY A 131 -8.08 13.06 0.62
C GLY A 131 -6.82 13.36 -0.20
N ASP A 132 -5.95 14.21 0.33
CA ASP A 132 -4.66 14.64 -0.20
C ASP A 132 -3.43 14.03 0.49
N GLU A 133 -3.67 12.98 1.28
CA GLU A 133 -2.65 12.28 2.06
C GLU A 133 -2.15 11.03 1.33
N PHE A 134 -0.83 10.88 1.29
CA PHE A 134 -0.11 9.76 0.72
C PHE A 134 0.90 9.21 1.71
N ALA A 135 1.28 7.96 1.51
CA ALA A 135 2.38 7.36 2.24
C ALA A 135 3.29 6.54 1.32
N VAL A 136 4.58 6.59 1.63
CA VAL A 136 5.63 5.84 0.96
C VAL A 136 6.32 4.95 1.99
N VAL A 137 6.33 3.64 1.77
CA VAL A 137 7.09 2.69 2.58
C VAL A 137 8.39 2.38 1.85
N LEU A 138 9.51 2.73 2.46
CA LEU A 138 10.85 2.44 1.96
C LEU A 138 11.36 1.15 2.58
N ALA A 139 11.54 0.12 1.74
CA ALA A 139 12.11 -1.14 2.18
C ALA A 139 13.64 -1.04 2.28
N ASN A 140 14.22 -1.60 3.34
CA ASN A 140 15.67 -1.62 3.54
C ASN A 140 16.33 -0.23 3.51
N ALA A 141 15.70 0.74 4.19
CA ALA A 141 16.15 2.12 4.24
C ALA A 141 16.56 2.52 5.66
N ALA A 142 17.75 3.08 5.80
CA ALA A 142 18.22 3.65 7.05
C ALA A 142 17.53 5.00 7.36
N PRO A 143 17.44 5.44 8.62
CA PRO A 143 16.76 6.68 9.00
C PRO A 143 17.21 7.92 8.20
N ASP A 144 18.53 8.08 7.98
CA ASP A 144 19.07 9.22 7.23
C ASP A 144 18.75 9.16 5.74
N GLU A 145 18.71 7.95 5.16
CA GLU A 145 18.30 7.75 3.76
C GLU A 145 16.81 8.09 3.59
N ALA A 146 15.98 7.62 4.51
CA ALA A 146 14.56 7.91 4.51
C ALA A 146 14.28 9.42 4.65
N ARG A 147 15.01 10.10 5.54
CA ARG A 147 14.90 11.56 5.70
C ARG A 147 15.29 12.31 4.44
N ARG A 148 16.45 11.99 3.84
CA ARG A 148 16.86 12.59 2.57
C ARG A 148 15.86 12.33 1.45
N LYS A 149 15.29 11.13 1.39
CA LYS A 149 14.27 10.78 0.40
C LYS A 149 12.99 11.60 0.62
N ALA A 150 12.53 11.77 1.86
CA ALA A 150 11.36 12.59 2.17
C ALA A 150 11.57 14.06 1.77
N ASP A 151 12.71 14.65 2.13
CA ASP A 151 13.04 16.03 1.77
C ASP A 151 13.11 16.18 0.23
N TRP A 152 13.66 15.18 -0.47
CA TRP A 152 13.68 15.14 -1.93
C TRP A 152 12.28 15.06 -2.54
N LEU A 153 11.38 14.24 -1.98
CA LEU A 153 10.00 14.13 -2.45
C LEU A 153 9.24 15.45 -2.28
N ALA A 154 9.41 16.14 -1.14
CA ALA A 154 8.82 17.47 -0.95
C ALA A 154 9.38 18.48 -1.98
N ALA A 155 10.69 18.48 -2.20
CA ALA A 155 11.35 19.38 -3.15
C ALA A 155 10.91 19.14 -4.60
N ILE A 156 10.79 17.88 -5.04
CA ILE A 156 10.40 17.57 -6.43
C ILE A 156 8.93 17.92 -6.69
N ILE A 157 8.05 17.73 -5.70
CA ILE A 157 6.64 18.18 -5.79
C ILE A 157 6.60 19.70 -5.95
N ALA A 158 7.37 20.44 -5.14
CA ALA A 158 7.43 21.89 -5.21
C ALA A 158 8.03 22.41 -6.54
N ALA A 159 9.02 21.71 -7.07
CA ALA A 159 9.68 22.08 -8.32
C ALA A 159 8.88 21.72 -9.58
N THR A 160 7.86 20.85 -9.46
CA THR A 160 7.15 20.29 -10.62
C THR A 160 5.65 20.63 -10.55
N PRO A 161 5.25 21.85 -10.92
CA PRO A 161 3.84 22.22 -10.97
C PRO A 161 3.09 21.35 -11.99
N PHE A 162 1.78 21.20 -11.80
CA PHE A 162 0.94 20.48 -12.76
C PHE A 162 0.24 21.46 -13.69
N SER A 163 -0.06 21.01 -14.91
CA SER A 163 -0.86 21.78 -15.85
C SER A 163 -2.24 21.14 -16.05
N PHE A 164 -3.28 21.97 -16.03
CA PHE A 164 -4.64 21.59 -16.33
C PHE A 164 -5.25 22.63 -17.27
N GLU A 165 -5.77 22.19 -18.42
CA GLU A 165 -6.36 23.07 -19.45
C GLU A 165 -5.46 24.26 -19.86
N GLY A 166 -4.14 24.06 -19.88
CA GLY A 166 -3.15 25.08 -20.27
C GLY A 166 -2.77 26.06 -19.17
N VAL A 167 -3.38 25.96 -17.98
CA VAL A 167 -3.00 26.72 -16.79
C VAL A 167 -2.02 25.90 -15.95
N THR A 168 -0.99 26.53 -15.39
CA THR A 168 0.00 25.89 -14.52
C THR A 168 -0.30 26.22 -13.07
N HIS A 169 -0.38 25.20 -12.22
CA HIS A 169 -0.71 25.33 -10.81
C HIS A 169 0.46 24.88 -9.94
N PRO A 170 0.98 25.74 -9.05
CA PRO A 170 2.03 25.34 -8.11
C PRO A 170 1.49 24.33 -7.10
N LEU A 171 2.38 23.46 -6.63
CA LEU A 171 2.11 22.51 -5.56
C LEU A 171 3.20 22.62 -4.50
N SER A 172 2.89 22.24 -3.28
CA SER A 172 3.87 21.86 -2.27
C SER A 172 3.29 20.77 -1.39
N ALA A 173 4.14 20.09 -0.65
CA ALA A 173 3.72 19.06 0.29
C ALA A 173 4.55 19.13 1.57
N SER A 174 3.89 18.86 2.68
CA SER A 174 4.51 18.61 3.97
C SER A 174 4.82 17.12 4.11
N VAL A 175 5.97 16.78 4.67
CA VAL A 175 6.43 15.39 4.82
C VAL A 175 6.88 15.09 6.25
N GLY A 176 6.63 13.86 6.68
CA GLY A 176 7.07 13.31 7.97
C GLY A 176 7.64 11.91 7.78
N VAL A 177 8.61 11.53 8.62
CA VAL A 177 9.32 10.26 8.48
C VAL A 177 9.34 9.54 9.81
N HIS A 178 9.03 8.25 9.77
CA HIS A 178 9.24 7.34 10.88
C HIS A 178 10.02 6.11 10.39
N ALA A 179 11.24 5.94 10.88
CA ALA A 179 12.08 4.79 10.60
C ALA A 179 11.98 3.76 11.73
N PHE A 180 12.05 2.49 11.38
CA PHE A 180 11.91 1.36 12.30
C PHE A 180 12.86 0.21 11.92
N ALA A 181 13.26 -0.57 12.92
CA ALA A 181 14.22 -1.67 12.77
C ALA A 181 13.73 -2.93 13.48
N GLY A 182 14.25 -4.10 13.07
CA GLY A 182 13.72 -5.41 13.50
C GLY A 182 13.74 -5.72 15.00
N ASP A 183 14.35 -4.87 15.82
CA ASP A 183 14.37 -4.98 17.29
C ASP A 183 13.16 -4.29 17.93
N ASP A 184 12.64 -3.27 17.26
CA ASP A 184 11.50 -2.44 17.68
C ASP A 184 10.15 -2.96 17.14
N THR A 185 10.15 -3.86 16.15
CA THR A 185 8.92 -4.19 15.40
C THR A 185 8.06 -5.33 15.95
N ARG A 186 8.49 -6.05 17.00
CA ARG A 186 7.79 -7.29 17.42
C ARG A 186 6.37 -7.06 17.98
N ALA A 187 5.98 -5.81 18.23
CA ALA A 187 4.65 -5.44 18.74
C ALA A 187 3.99 -4.29 17.96
N GLU A 188 4.57 -3.81 16.85
CA GLU A 188 4.07 -2.61 16.17
C GLU A 188 3.15 -2.97 15.00
N GLU A 189 1.96 -2.37 15.02
CA GLU A 189 0.97 -2.48 13.94
C GLU A 189 1.23 -1.40 12.88
N ALA A 190 0.92 -1.72 11.63
CA ALA A 190 1.09 -0.80 10.50
C ALA A 190 0.43 0.57 10.71
N ASP A 191 -0.77 0.62 11.31
CA ASP A 191 -1.46 1.88 11.60
C ASP A 191 -0.67 2.76 12.61
N ALA A 192 0.02 2.16 13.59
CA ALA A 192 0.82 2.91 14.56
C ALA A 192 2.06 3.55 13.91
N LEU A 193 2.71 2.86 12.97
CA LEU A 193 3.84 3.43 12.22
C LEU A 193 3.39 4.59 11.32
N LEU A 194 2.23 4.44 10.67
CA LEU A 194 1.63 5.51 9.87
C LEU A 194 1.32 6.73 10.75
N ALA A 195 0.71 6.52 11.92
CA ALA A 195 0.39 7.60 12.85
C ALA A 195 1.63 8.36 13.33
N ARG A 196 2.73 7.67 13.62
CA ARG A 196 3.99 8.35 14.01
C ARG A 196 4.62 9.15 12.87
N ALA A 197 4.52 8.66 11.64
CA ALA A 197 4.98 9.40 10.48
C ALA A 197 4.11 10.65 10.21
N ASP A 198 2.80 10.54 10.42
CA ASP A 198 1.85 11.65 10.37
C ASP A 198 2.13 12.70 11.48
N GLU A 199 2.30 12.28 12.73
CA GLU A 199 2.68 13.17 13.83
C GLU A 199 3.97 13.95 13.54
N ALA A 200 4.98 13.28 12.95
CA ALA A 200 6.22 13.92 12.53
C ALA A 200 5.99 14.95 11.41
N MET A 201 5.12 14.65 10.45
CA MET A 201 4.73 15.56 9.36
C MET A 201 4.01 16.79 9.91
N TYR A 202 3.03 16.56 10.79
CA TYR A 202 2.25 17.61 11.43
C TYR A 202 3.15 18.54 12.25
N ALA A 203 4.07 18.00 13.05
CA ALA A 203 5.02 18.79 13.81
C ALA A 203 5.90 19.67 12.91
N ALA A 204 6.41 19.13 11.80
CA ALA A 204 7.21 19.88 10.83
C ALA A 204 6.41 21.00 10.15
N LYS A 205 5.18 20.70 9.72
CA LYS A 205 4.24 21.65 9.09
C LYS A 205 3.89 22.79 10.04
N HIS A 206 3.63 22.49 11.31
CA HIS A 206 3.36 23.49 12.34
C HIS A 206 4.56 24.40 12.61
N ALA A 207 5.76 23.83 12.74
CA ALA A 207 6.98 24.62 12.95
C ALA A 207 7.27 25.57 11.78
N ALA A 208 7.07 25.11 10.54
CA ALA A 208 7.23 25.94 9.35
C ALA A 208 6.27 27.14 9.33
N ARG A 209 4.99 26.90 9.66
CA ARG A 209 3.97 27.97 9.76
C ARG A 209 4.33 29.00 10.83
N MET A 210 4.77 28.55 12.02
CA MET A 210 5.17 29.46 13.09
C MET A 210 6.37 30.32 12.71
N ARG A 211 7.35 29.75 12.00
CA ARG A 211 8.51 30.50 11.49
C ARG A 211 8.12 31.56 10.46
N ILE A 212 7.19 31.24 9.56
CA ILE A 212 6.68 32.21 8.58
C ILE A 212 5.97 33.37 9.28
N ALA A 213 5.09 33.08 10.25
CA ALA A 213 4.39 34.10 11.01
C ALA A 213 5.35 35.01 11.80
N ALA A 214 6.39 34.44 12.43
CA ALA A 214 7.38 35.20 13.18
C ALA A 214 8.24 36.12 12.28
N ASN A 215 8.51 35.74 11.04
CA ASN A 215 9.28 36.55 10.09
C ASN A 215 8.44 37.67 9.43
N GLN A 216 7.12 37.65 9.60
CA GLN A 216 6.19 38.65 9.08
C GLN A 216 5.75 39.68 10.14
N ALA A 217 6.19 39.52 11.39
CA ALA A 217 5.95 40.42 12.52
C ALA A 217 7.16 41.34 12.76
#